data_AF-A0A425WJD4-F1
#
_entry.id   AF-A0A425WJD4-F1
#
_cell.length_a   1.000
_cell.length_b   1.000
_cell.length_c   1.000
_cell.angle_alpha   90.00
_cell.angle_beta   90.00
_cell.angle_gamma   90.00
#
_symmetry.space_group_name_H-M   'P 1'
#
loop_
_entity.id
_entity.type
_entity.pdbx_description
1 polymer ?
#
loop_
_entity_poly.entity_id
_entity_poly.type
_entity_poly.pdbx_seq_one_letter_code
_entity_poly.pdbx_strand_id
1 'polypeptide(L)' 'MECYLYWQQTELRQRIAPYGTVTESWYPLGHGASDLIGEDTFTKLGEKYGKTNVQVILRWHIHAYLPADML' A
#
# COMPACT_ATOMS: atom_id res chain seq x y z
N MET A 1 -11.25 -4.00 -1.07
CA MET A 1 -11.79 -3.19 0.05
C MET A 1 -11.08 -1.83 0.12
N GLU A 2 -11.64 -0.86 0.84
CA GLU A 2 -10.96 0.43 1.01
C GLU A 2 -9.75 0.20 1.91
N CYS A 3 -8.56 0.49 1.39
CA CYS A 3 -7.31 0.24 2.08
C CYS A 3 -6.23 1.19 1.56
N TYR A 4 -5.64 2.01 2.41
CA TYR A 4 -4.59 2.98 2.06
C TYR A 4 -3.66 3.19 3.24
N LEU A 5 -2.64 4.04 3.08
CA LEU A 5 -1.56 4.19 4.05
C LEU A 5 -2.05 4.41 5.50
N TYR A 6 -3.11 5.22 5.66
CA TYR A 6 -3.69 5.58 6.95
C TYR A 6 -4.86 4.69 7.38
N TRP A 7 -5.33 3.80 6.51
CA TRP A 7 -6.42 2.87 6.78
C TRP A 7 -6.09 1.48 6.25
N GLN A 8 -5.22 0.77 6.96
CA GLN A 8 -4.60 -0.47 6.47
C GLN A 8 -5.44 -1.74 6.70
N GLN A 9 -6.60 -1.59 7.36
CA GLN A 9 -7.55 -2.68 7.62
C GLN A 9 -6.93 -3.88 8.38
N THR A 10 -5.99 -3.63 9.31
CA THR A 10 -5.19 -4.66 9.98
C THR A 10 -6.04 -5.77 10.62
N GLU A 11 -7.11 -5.41 11.36
CA GLU A 11 -7.98 -6.39 12.01
C GLU A 11 -8.77 -7.23 11.01
N LEU A 12 -9.31 -6.60 9.96
CA LEU A 12 -10.04 -7.30 8.91
C LEU A 12 -9.11 -8.28 8.17
N ARG A 13 -7.88 -7.86 7.87
CA ARG A 13 -6.86 -8.71 7.25
C ARG A 13 -6.55 -9.94 8.10
N GLN A 14 -6.40 -9.78 9.41
CA GLN A 14 -6.20 -10.90 10.33
C GLN A 14 -7.41 -11.83 10.36
N ARG A 15 -8.63 -11.28 10.34
CA ARG A 15 -9.86 -12.07 10.34
C ARG A 15 -10.05 -12.90 9.08
N ILE A 16 -9.68 -12.36 7.90
CA ILE A 16 -9.90 -13.06 6.62
C ILE A 16 -8.76 -14.01 6.23
N ALA A 17 -7.57 -13.87 6.84
CA ALA A 17 -6.39 -14.67 6.52
C ALA A 17 -6.60 -16.21 6.64
N PRO A 18 -7.29 -16.74 7.67
CA PRO A 18 -7.51 -18.19 7.78
C PRO A 18 -8.34 -18.79 6.65
N TYR A 19 -9.09 -17.97 5.91
CA TYR A 19 -9.93 -18.41 4.78
C TYR A 19 -9.18 -18.35 3.44
N GLY A 20 -7.87 -18.08 3.44
CA GLY A 20 -7.09 -17.93 2.21
C GLY A 20 -7.48 -16.71 1.36
N THR A 21 -8.14 -15.71 1.97
CA THR A 21 -8.59 -14.51 1.26
C THR A 21 -7.48 -13.47 1.20
N VAL A 22 -7.15 -13.01 0.00
CA VAL A 22 -6.15 -11.96 -0.24
C VAL A 22 -6.81 -10.59 -0.25
N THR A 23 -6.09 -9.57 0.23
CA THR A 23 -6.57 -8.18 0.23
C THR A 23 -6.26 -7.50 -1.10
N GLU A 24 -7.30 -7.01 -1.76
CA GLU A 24 -7.19 -6.09 -2.90
C GLU A 24 -7.62 -4.69 -2.46
N SER A 25 -6.78 -3.68 -2.69
CA SER A 25 -7.11 -2.28 -2.40
C SER A 25 -7.72 -1.60 -3.63
N TRP A 26 -8.93 -1.05 -3.49
CA TRP A 26 -9.53 -0.21 -4.54
C TRP A 26 -9.14 1.28 -4.43
N TYR A 27 -8.59 1.71 -3.29
CA TYR A 27 -8.29 3.12 -3.00
C TYR A 27 -6.81 3.35 -2.60
N PRO A 28 -5.83 2.77 -3.28
CA PRO A 28 -4.44 2.71 -2.77
C PRO A 28 -3.74 4.07 -2.70
N LEU A 29 -4.22 5.06 -3.45
CA LEU A 29 -3.63 6.40 -3.55
C LEU A 29 -4.48 7.50 -2.89
N GLY A 30 -5.47 7.15 -2.08
CA GLY A 30 -6.27 8.19 -1.41
C GLY A 30 -7.05 9.08 -2.39
N HIS A 31 -7.54 8.57 -3.52
CA HIS A 31 -8.06 9.34 -4.67
C HIS A 31 -7.03 10.21 -5.41
N GLY A 32 -5.75 9.87 -5.30
CA GLY A 32 -4.69 10.69 -5.88
C GLY A 32 -4.45 11.98 -5.11
N ALA A 33 -4.71 11.97 -3.80
CA ALA A 33 -4.54 13.12 -2.94
C ALA A 33 -3.08 13.61 -2.99
N SER A 34 -2.91 14.89 -3.34
CA SER A 34 -1.60 15.49 -3.62
C SER A 34 -0.76 15.67 -2.36
N ASP A 35 -1.40 15.82 -1.20
CA ASP A 35 -0.78 15.82 0.12
C ASP A 35 -0.14 14.46 0.44
N LEU A 36 -0.88 13.35 0.26
CA LEU A 36 -0.36 11.99 0.43
C LEU A 36 0.78 11.70 -0.55
N ILE A 37 0.57 11.98 -1.84
CA ILE A 37 1.59 11.73 -2.88
C ILE A 37 2.82 12.62 -2.64
N GLY A 38 2.64 13.81 -2.07
CA GLY A 38 3.68 14.79 -1.83
C GLY A 38 4.46 14.62 -0.53
N GLU A 39 4.16 13.62 0.30
CA GLU A 39 4.88 13.44 1.57
C GLU A 39 6.38 13.18 1.38
N ASP A 40 7.19 13.87 2.18
CA ASP A 40 8.65 13.77 2.20
C ASP A 40 9.17 12.34 2.30
N THR A 41 8.44 11.47 3.01
CA THR A 41 8.78 10.06 3.15
C THR A 41 8.82 9.36 1.79
N PHE A 42 7.83 9.59 0.93
CA PHE A 42 7.77 8.98 -0.38
C PHE A 42 8.78 9.61 -1.34
N THR A 43 9.02 10.91 -1.23
CA THR A 43 10.06 11.61 -2.01
C THR A 43 11.44 11.03 -1.73
N LYS A 44 11.82 10.88 -0.45
CA LYS A 44 13.13 10.31 -0.05
C LYS A 44 13.30 8.88 -0.52
N LEU A 45 12.23 8.06 -0.46
CA LEU A 45 12.26 6.69 -0.96
C LEU A 45 12.32 6.66 -2.50
N GLY A 46 11.60 7.55 -3.16
CA GLY A 46 11.59 7.70 -4.61
C GLY A 46 12.98 8.03 -5.14
N GLU A 47 13.65 9.01 -4.54
CA GLU A 47 15.04 9.38 -4.86
C GLU A 47 16.00 8.20 -4.64
N LYS A 48 15.91 7.53 -3.48
CA LYS A 48 16.79 6.40 -3.14
C LYS A 48 16.70 5.26 -4.16
N TYR A 49 15.50 4.97 -4.67
CA TYR A 49 15.27 3.81 -5.54
C TYR A 49 15.06 4.16 -7.02
N GLY A 50 15.16 5.45 -7.39
CA GLY A 50 14.89 5.92 -8.76
C GLY A 50 13.44 5.64 -9.19
N LYS A 51 12.47 5.92 -8.31
CA LYS A 51 11.04 5.67 -8.51
C LYS A 51 10.22 6.92 -8.19
N THR A 52 9.00 7.00 -8.73
CA THR A 52 8.05 8.04 -8.36
C THR A 52 7.41 7.75 -7.00
N ASN A 53 6.90 8.78 -6.32
CA ASN A 53 6.18 8.62 -5.06
C ASN A 53 5.00 7.64 -5.20
N VAL A 54 4.27 7.72 -6.32
CA VAL A 54 3.18 6.79 -6.65
C VAL A 54 3.68 5.34 -6.74
N GLN A 55 4.82 5.10 -7.41
CA GLN A 55 5.40 3.77 -7.50
C GLN A 55 5.82 3.22 -6.13
N VAL A 56 6.35 4.08 -5.25
CA VAL A 56 6.70 3.69 -3.87
C VAL A 56 5.44 3.29 -3.09
N ILE A 57 4.38 4.09 -3.15
CA ILE A 57 3.10 3.79 -2.47
C ILE A 57 2.53 2.47 -2.98
N LEU A 58 2.47 2.27 -4.30
CA LEU A 58 1.97 1.02 -4.88
C LEU A 58 2.84 -0.19 -4.53
N ARG A 59 4.17 -0.03 -4.48
CA ARG A 59 5.07 -1.11 -4.05
C ARG A 59 4.86 -1.46 -2.58
N TRP A 60 4.54 -0.48 -1.74
CA TRP A 60 4.17 -0.74 -0.34
C TRP A 60 2.90 -1.59 -0.24
N HIS A 61 1.84 -1.28 -1.01
CA HIS A 61 0.61 -2.09 -1.03
C HIS A 61 0.87 -3.56 -1.39
N ILE A 62 1.69 -3.79 -2.43
CA ILE A 62 2.05 -5.14 -2.86
C ILE A 62 2.80 -5.89 -1.74
N HIS A 63 3.83 -5.26 -1.16
CA HIS A 63 4.60 -5.89 -0.09
C HIS A 63 3.81 -6.11 1.20
N ALA A 64 2.95 -5.17 1.58
CA ALA A 64 2.23 -5.22 2.83
C ALA A 64 1.13 -6.29 2.80
N TYR A 65 0.55 -6.57 1.62
CA TYR A 65 -0.71 -7.31 1.49
C TYR A 65 -0.61 -8.63 0.76
N LEU A 66 0.46 -8.87 -0.02
CA LEU A 66 0.70 -10.18 -0.60
C LEU A 66 1.54 -11.08 0.33
N PRO A 67 1.26 -12.38 0.38
CA PRO A 67 2.13 -13.37 0.98
C PRO A 67 3.56 -13.29 0.42
N ALA A 68 4.56 -13.58 1.25
CA ALA A 68 5.97 -13.48 0.86
C ALA A 68 6.37 -14.46 -0.26
N ASP A 69 5.67 -15.59 -0.37
CA ASP A 69 5.81 -16.58 -1.44
C ASP A 69 5.19 -16.14 -2.78
N MET A 70 4.47 -15.02 -2.81
CA MET A 70 3.89 -14.41 -4.02
C MET A 70 4.71 -13.21 -4.56
N LEU A 71 5.87 -12.91 -3.97
CA LEU A 71 6.73 -11.75 -4.30
C LEU A 71 8.04 -12.16 -4.98
#